data_AF-A0A3R6LR85-F1
#
_entry.id   AF-A0A3R6LR85-F1
#
_cell.length_a   1.000
_cell.length_b   1.000
_cell.length_c   1.000
_cell.angle_alpha   90.00
_cell.angle_beta   90.00
_cell.angle_gamma   90.00
#
_symmetry.space_group_name_H-M   'P 1'
#
loop_
_entity.id
_entity.type
_entity.pdbx_description
1 polymer ?
#
loop_
_entity_poly.entity_id
_entity_poly.type
_entity_poly.pdbx_seq_one_letter_code
_entity_poly.pdbx_strand_id
1 'polypeptide(L)'
;METEDIKTGNVHQGANVRKFRQLIGMKQEVLADLLGINQQSVSRIEQKRVIEEDLLVKIANILHISPEIIQKLEENPTSIVIENNTFQTGSSNVGVVEQQRDNIVNHPVDQLMELNKEQASLYERMLALEKEKNALLEKLLKEK
;
A
#
# COMPACT_ATOMS: atom_id res chain seq x y z
N MET A 1 -17.43 -41.09 12.03
CA MET A 1 -16.44 -40.04 11.75
C MET A 1 -17.19 -38.73 11.88
N GLU A 2 -17.02 -38.09 13.03
CA GLU A 2 -17.60 -36.77 13.28
C GLU A 2 -16.95 -35.79 12.30
N THR A 3 -17.75 -35.27 11.37
CA THR A 3 -17.37 -34.13 10.56
C THR A 3 -17.43 -32.94 11.50
N GLU A 4 -16.29 -32.58 12.08
CA GLU A 4 -16.16 -31.31 12.77
C GLU A 4 -16.45 -30.21 11.74
N ASP A 5 -17.62 -29.59 11.89
CA ASP A 5 -17.97 -28.31 11.28
C ASP A 5 -16.98 -27.27 11.81
N ILE A 6 -15.81 -27.22 11.19
CA ILE A 6 -14.90 -26.09 11.35
C ILE A 6 -15.64 -24.93 10.71
N LYS A 7 -16.31 -24.13 11.55
CA LYS A 7 -16.74 -22.77 11.18
C LYS A 7 -15.53 -22.14 10.51
N THR A 8 -15.61 -21.97 9.20
CA THR A 8 -14.64 -21.26 8.39
C THR A 8 -14.77 -19.79 8.77
N GLY A 9 -14.22 -19.46 9.95
CA GLY A 9 -13.81 -18.11 10.28
C GLY A 9 -13.03 -17.56 9.10
N ASN A 10 -13.08 -16.25 8.91
CA ASN A 10 -12.54 -15.56 7.75
C ASN A 10 -11.01 -15.74 7.66
N VAL A 11 -10.54 -16.92 7.28
CA VAL A 11 -9.14 -17.31 7.23
C VAL A 11 -8.65 -17.08 5.82
N HIS A 12 -7.51 -16.43 5.72
CA HIS A 12 -6.78 -16.24 4.49
C HIS A 12 -5.37 -16.83 4.63
N GLN A 13 -5.18 -18.04 4.10
CA GLN A 13 -3.92 -18.78 4.23
C GLN A 13 -2.74 -18.02 3.62
N GLY A 14 -2.91 -17.40 2.45
CA GLY A 14 -1.87 -16.57 1.81
C GLY A 14 -1.44 -15.36 2.66
N ALA A 15 -2.39 -14.61 3.22
CA ALA A 15 -2.10 -13.49 4.12
C ALA A 15 -1.37 -13.97 5.38
N ASN A 16 -1.70 -15.16 5.90
CA ASN A 16 -1.00 -15.77 7.02
C ASN A 16 0.45 -16.12 6.65
N VAL A 17 0.68 -16.72 5.47
CA VAL A 17 2.04 -16.97 4.95
C VAL A 17 2.84 -15.67 4.86
N ARG A 18 2.23 -14.59 4.34
CA ARG A 18 2.87 -13.26 4.28
C ARG A 18 3.25 -12.74 5.65
N LYS A 19 2.34 -12.83 6.63
CA LYS A 19 2.59 -12.41 8.03
C LYS A 19 3.77 -13.18 8.63
N PHE A 20 3.76 -14.50 8.56
CA PHE A 20 4.84 -15.32 9.12
C PHE A 20 6.18 -15.08 8.43
N ARG A 21 6.19 -14.92 7.10
CA ARG A 21 7.38 -14.56 6.35
C ARG A 21 7.96 -13.21 6.83
N GLN A 22 7.11 -12.21 7.04
CA GLN A 22 7.52 -10.90 7.55
C GLN A 22 8.02 -10.96 9.00
N LEU A 23 7.38 -11.76 9.86
CA LEU A 23 7.80 -11.96 11.26
C LEU A 23 9.21 -12.55 11.36
N ILE A 24 9.58 -13.45 10.45
CA ILE A 24 10.90 -14.08 10.38
C ILE A 24 11.91 -13.17 9.64
N GLY A 25 11.46 -12.05 9.04
CA GLY A 25 12.32 -11.14 8.29
C GLY A 25 12.75 -11.69 6.92
N MET A 26 12.04 -12.68 6.37
CA MET A 26 12.36 -13.30 5.10
C MET A 26 11.81 -12.49 3.93
N LYS A 27 12.63 -12.22 2.90
CA LYS A 27 12.17 -11.56 1.66
C LYS A 27 11.38 -12.55 0.78
N GLN A 28 10.49 -12.04 -0.08
CA GLN A 28 9.75 -12.90 -1.03
C GLN A 28 10.69 -13.65 -1.99
N GLU A 29 11.78 -13.01 -2.42
CA GLU A 29 12.82 -13.62 -3.26
C GLU A 29 13.43 -14.85 -2.60
N VAL A 30 13.80 -14.75 -1.32
CA VAL A 30 14.39 -15.87 -0.56
C VAL A 30 13.40 -17.03 -0.43
N LEU A 31 12.12 -16.74 -0.15
CA LEU A 31 11.10 -17.78 -0.11
C LEU A 31 10.91 -18.44 -1.49
N ALA A 32 10.99 -17.65 -2.56
CA ALA A 32 10.88 -18.15 -3.93
C ALA A 32 12.04 -19.08 -4.28
N ASP A 33 13.26 -18.69 -3.93
CA ASP A 33 14.48 -19.48 -4.14
C ASP A 33 14.41 -20.83 -3.41
N LEU A 34 13.94 -20.84 -2.15
CA LEU A 34 13.77 -22.07 -1.36
C LEU A 34 12.66 -22.99 -1.89
N LEU A 35 11.62 -22.41 -2.48
CA LEU A 35 10.54 -23.17 -3.12
C LEU A 35 10.87 -23.59 -4.57
N GLY A 36 11.97 -23.08 -5.14
CA GLY A 36 12.33 -23.31 -6.54
C GLY A 36 11.34 -22.68 -7.54
N ILE A 37 10.67 -21.59 -7.15
CA ILE A 37 9.69 -20.87 -7.97
C ILE A 37 10.11 -19.42 -8.18
N ASN A 38 9.43 -18.69 -9.06
CA ASN A 38 9.70 -17.26 -9.22
C ASN A 38 9.01 -16.42 -8.12
N GLN A 39 9.56 -15.22 -7.86
CA GLN A 39 9.03 -14.27 -6.88
C GLN A 39 7.56 -13.90 -7.14
N GLN A 40 7.17 -13.79 -8.41
CA GLN A 40 5.79 -13.46 -8.80
C GLN A 40 4.80 -14.56 -8.38
N SER A 41 5.24 -15.83 -8.41
CA SER A 41 4.46 -16.98 -7.99
C SER A 41 4.26 -16.96 -6.48
N VAL A 42 5.29 -16.59 -5.71
CA VAL A 42 5.17 -16.38 -4.26
C VAL A 42 4.15 -15.27 -3.96
N SER A 43 4.22 -14.14 -4.67
CA SER A 43 3.24 -13.06 -4.53
C SER A 43 1.81 -13.56 -4.79
N ARG A 44 1.62 -14.34 -5.86
CA ARG A 44 0.33 -14.95 -6.17
C ARG A 44 -0.14 -15.95 -5.11
N ILE A 45 0.77 -16.70 -4.48
CA ILE A 45 0.45 -17.61 -3.37
C ILE A 45 0.01 -16.81 -2.13
N GLU A 46 0.69 -15.70 -1.81
CA GLU A 46 0.33 -14.84 -0.68
C GLU A 46 -1.05 -14.17 -0.86
N GLN A 47 -1.50 -13.97 -2.09
CA GLN A 47 -2.84 -13.45 -2.41
C GLN A 47 -3.93 -14.54 -2.44
N LYS A 48 -3.58 -15.83 -2.40
CA LYS A 48 -4.58 -16.90 -2.42
C LYS A 48 -5.19 -17.11 -1.04
N ARG A 49 -6.51 -17.18 -0.99
CA ARG A 49 -7.26 -17.47 0.24
C ARG A 49 -7.00 -18.89 0.74
N VAL A 50 -6.93 -19.85 -0.19
CA VAL A 50 -6.64 -21.26 0.07
C VAL A 50 -5.44 -21.69 -0.79
N ILE A 51 -4.50 -22.40 -0.16
CA ILE A 51 -3.28 -22.91 -0.76
C ILE A 51 -3.38 -24.44 -0.81
N GLU A 52 -2.84 -25.05 -1.87
CA GLU A 52 -2.73 -26.52 -1.99
C GLU A 52 -1.96 -27.11 -0.79
N GLU A 53 -2.45 -28.20 -0.20
CA GLU A 53 -1.88 -28.81 1.02
C GLU A 53 -0.38 -29.11 0.88
N ASP A 54 0.02 -29.70 -0.26
CA ASP A 54 1.44 -30.03 -0.55
C ASP A 54 2.35 -28.80 -0.54
N LEU A 55 1.84 -27.67 -1.05
CA LEU A 55 2.57 -26.41 -1.10
C LEU A 55 2.60 -25.74 0.28
N LEU A 56 1.47 -25.80 1.00
CA LEU A 56 1.35 -25.28 2.35
C LEU A 56 2.33 -25.96 3.31
N VAL A 57 2.44 -27.29 3.24
CA VAL A 57 3.41 -28.07 4.04
C VAL A 57 4.85 -27.67 3.73
N LYS A 58 5.20 -27.47 2.45
CA LYS A 58 6.53 -26.99 2.07
C LYS A 58 6.83 -25.60 2.63
N ILE A 59 5.88 -24.68 2.52
CA ILE A 59 5.99 -23.33 3.06
C ILE A 59 6.12 -23.37 4.59
N ALA A 60 5.30 -24.17 5.27
CA ALA A 60 5.33 -24.34 6.71
C ALA A 60 6.70 -24.86 7.20
N ASN A 61 7.27 -25.83 6.48
CA ASN A 61 8.60 -26.37 6.76
C ASN A 61 9.70 -25.31 6.59
N ILE A 62 9.64 -24.49 5.53
CA ILE A 62 10.60 -23.39 5.30
C ILE A 62 10.50 -22.30 6.37
N LEU A 63 9.28 -21.97 6.78
CA LEU A 63 9.00 -20.98 7.82
C LEU A 63 9.15 -21.55 9.24
N HIS A 64 9.50 -22.83 9.39
CA HIS A 64 9.62 -23.54 10.67
C HIS A 64 8.37 -23.41 11.57
N ILE A 65 7.17 -23.49 10.97
CA ILE A 65 5.88 -23.44 11.67
C ILE A 65 5.02 -24.65 11.31
N SER A 66 4.02 -24.96 12.13
CA SER A 66 3.05 -26.01 11.80
C SER A 66 2.08 -25.53 10.71
N PRO A 67 1.77 -26.35 9.69
CA PRO A 67 0.80 -26.00 8.65
C PRO A 67 -0.57 -25.69 9.23
N GLU A 68 -0.96 -26.32 10.35
CA GLU A 68 -2.22 -26.04 11.04
C GLU A 68 -2.34 -24.59 11.51
N ILE A 69 -1.23 -23.95 11.89
CA ILE A 69 -1.24 -22.55 12.35
C ILE A 69 -1.61 -21.64 11.18
N ILE A 70 -1.13 -21.93 9.97
CA ILE A 70 -1.47 -21.15 8.77
C ILE A 70 -2.95 -21.34 8.40
N GLN A 71 -3.51 -22.54 8.65
CA GLN A 71 -4.91 -22.89 8.34
C GLN A 71 -5.92 -22.40 9.39
N LYS A 72 -5.53 -22.28 10.66
CA LYS A 72 -6.44 -21.94 11.77
C LYS A 72 -6.36 -20.47 12.19
N LEU A 73 -5.38 -19.71 11.70
CA LEU A 73 -5.22 -18.30 12.05
C LEU A 73 -6.26 -17.42 11.33
N GLU A 74 -7.23 -16.92 12.09
CA GLU A 74 -8.25 -16.00 11.59
C GLU A 74 -7.67 -14.62 11.24
N GLU A 75 -8.22 -14.03 10.19
CA GLU A 75 -7.89 -12.66 9.81
C GLU A 75 -8.51 -11.69 10.80
N ASN A 76 -7.67 -11.03 11.61
CA ASN A 76 -8.13 -9.92 12.43
C ASN A 76 -8.71 -8.83 11.50
N PRO A 77 -9.95 -8.35 11.72
CA PRO A 77 -10.62 -7.41 10.82
C PRO A 77 -9.97 -6.00 10.78
N THR A 78 -8.85 -5.81 11.46
CA THR A 78 -8.08 -4.55 11.48
C THR A 78 -7.04 -4.46 10.36
N SER A 79 -6.77 -5.52 9.59
CA SER A 79 -5.87 -5.43 8.43
C SER A 79 -6.64 -5.00 7.18
N ILE A 80 -6.82 -3.69 7.01
CA ILE A 80 -7.20 -3.12 5.72
C ILE A 80 -5.99 -3.26 4.80
N VAL A 81 -6.03 -4.23 3.89
CA VAL A 81 -5.06 -4.31 2.79
C VAL A 81 -5.55 -3.39 1.69
N ILE A 82 -5.09 -2.14 1.69
CA ILE A 82 -5.28 -1.24 0.54
C ILE A 82 -4.30 -1.70 -0.53
N GLU A 83 -4.76 -2.59 -1.42
CA GLU A 83 -4.04 -2.86 -2.65
C GLU A 83 -4.19 -1.65 -3.56
N ASN A 84 -3.11 -0.89 -3.73
CA ASN A 84 -2.98 0.12 -4.79
C ASN A 84 -2.99 -0.56 -6.16
N ASN A 85 -4.13 -1.13 -6.55
CA ASN A 85 -4.41 -1.57 -7.89
C ASN A 85 -5.39 -0.57 -8.50
N THR A 86 -4.96 0.08 -9.58
CA THR A 86 -5.73 0.96 -10.48
C THR A 86 -5.54 2.47 -10.26
N PHE A 87 -4.37 2.97 -10.67
CA PHE A 87 -4.30 4.30 -11.29
C PHE A 87 -4.87 4.21 -12.72
N GLN A 88 -6.17 3.99 -12.85
CA GLN A 88 -6.89 4.31 -14.08
C GLN A 88 -8.04 5.23 -13.72
N THR A 89 -7.91 6.46 -14.19
CA THR A 89 -8.91 7.50 -14.23
C THR A 89 -10.24 6.92 -14.75
N GLY A 90 -11.25 6.83 -13.88
CA GLY A 90 -12.64 6.73 -14.32
C GLY A 90 -13.43 5.44 -14.04
N SER A 91 -12.99 4.52 -13.15
CA SER A 91 -13.86 3.41 -12.74
C SER A 91 -14.39 3.57 -11.32
N SER A 92 -15.64 4.02 -11.24
CA SER A 92 -16.45 3.99 -10.03
C SER A 92 -16.66 2.55 -9.57
N ASN A 93 -15.84 2.09 -8.63
CA ASN A 93 -16.15 0.92 -7.80
C ASN A 93 -16.18 1.37 -6.34
N VAL A 94 -17.21 2.16 -6.01
CA VAL A 94 -17.62 2.40 -4.63
C VAL A 94 -18.36 1.14 -4.18
N GLY A 95 -17.64 0.23 -3.53
CA GLY A 95 -18.27 -0.73 -2.62
C GLY A 95 -18.88 0.06 -1.47
N VAL A 96 -20.20 0.23 -1.50
CA VAL A 96 -20.96 0.85 -0.43
C VAL A 96 -20.82 -0.04 0.81
N VAL A 97 -19.96 0.36 1.75
CA VAL A 97 -20.03 -0.07 3.14
C VAL A 97 -20.63 1.09 3.90
N GLU A 98 -21.92 0.96 4.16
CA GLU A 98 -22.73 1.86 4.97
C GLU A 98 -22.26 1.75 6.43
N GLN A 99 -21.21 2.49 6.79
CA GLN A 99 -20.91 2.79 8.18
C GLN A 99 -20.66 4.27 8.33
N GLN A 100 -21.64 4.92 8.95
CA GLN A 100 -21.59 6.25 9.52
C GLN A 100 -20.34 6.40 10.38
N ARG A 101 -19.26 6.93 9.81
CA ARG A 101 -18.23 7.68 10.53
C ARG A 101 -17.74 8.77 9.61
N ASP A 102 -17.65 9.96 10.17
CA ASP A 102 -17.09 11.16 9.57
C ASP A 102 -15.67 10.90 9.05
N ASN A 103 -15.57 10.35 7.85
CA ASN A 103 -14.34 10.35 7.10
C ASN A 103 -14.19 11.77 6.57
N ILE A 104 -13.52 12.62 7.35
CA ILE A 104 -12.76 13.72 6.80
C ILE A 104 -11.73 13.06 5.89
N VAL A 105 -12.06 12.95 4.61
CA VAL A 105 -11.13 12.48 3.59
C VAL A 105 -10.15 13.63 3.39
N ASN A 106 -9.11 13.67 4.22
CA ASN A 106 -7.97 14.53 4.01
C ASN A 106 -7.26 14.03 2.75
N HIS A 107 -7.69 14.51 1.59
CA HIS A 107 -7.03 14.23 0.33
C HIS A 107 -5.69 14.98 0.32
N PRO A 108 -4.53 14.30 0.40
CA PRO A 108 -3.22 14.94 0.35
C PRO A 108 -2.97 15.68 -0.99
N VAL A 109 -3.81 15.41 -2.00
CA VAL A 109 -3.80 16.07 -3.30
C VAL A 109 -4.32 17.51 -3.21
N ASP A 110 -5.31 17.78 -2.35
CA ASP A 110 -5.87 19.12 -2.21
C ASP A 110 -4.86 20.07 -1.55
N GLN A 111 -4.15 19.57 -0.53
CA GLN A 111 -3.04 20.31 0.10
C GLN A 111 -1.88 20.57 -0.88
N LEU A 112 -1.57 19.61 -1.76
CA LEU A 112 -0.57 19.80 -2.82
C LEU A 112 -1.00 20.85 -3.85
N MET A 113 -2.28 20.90 -4.21
CA MET A 113 -2.79 21.90 -5.15
C MET A 113 -2.75 23.31 -4.54
N GLU A 114 -3.01 23.44 -3.25
CA GLU A 114 -2.96 24.71 -2.52
C GLU A 114 -1.51 25.22 -2.41
N LEU A 115 -0.55 24.35 -2.09
CA LEU A 115 0.89 24.66 -2.09
C LEU A 115 1.39 25.16 -3.45
N ASN A 116 0.95 24.53 -4.55
CA ASN A 116 1.35 24.95 -5.91
C ASN A 116 0.82 26.35 -6.27
N LYS A 117 -0.41 26.68 -5.84
CA LYS A 117 -0.98 28.03 -6.05
C LYS A 117 -0.22 29.08 -5.25
N GLU A 118 0.15 28.77 -4.02
CA GLU A 118 0.94 29.68 -3.18
C GLU A 118 2.32 29.94 -3.81
N GLN A 119 3.01 28.88 -4.27
CA GLN A 119 4.29 29.01 -4.98
C GLN A 119 4.19 29.89 -6.22
N ALA A 120 3.18 29.70 -7.08
CA ALA A 120 2.99 30.52 -8.27
C ALA A 120 2.80 32.02 -7.92
N SER A 121 1.99 32.32 -6.92
CA SER A 121 1.78 33.71 -6.47
C SER A 121 3.05 34.36 -5.91
N LEU A 122 3.89 33.57 -5.23
CA LEU A 122 5.16 34.02 -4.68
C LEU A 122 6.17 34.34 -5.78
N TYR A 123 6.23 33.50 -6.83
CA TYR A 123 7.07 33.75 -7.99
C TYR A 123 6.66 35.01 -8.77
N GLU A 124 5.36 35.26 -8.95
CA GLU A 124 4.87 36.48 -9.58
C GLU A 124 5.28 37.73 -8.79
N ARG A 125 5.17 37.68 -7.46
CA ARG A 125 5.56 38.80 -6.59
C ARG A 125 7.07 39.04 -6.59
N MET A 126 7.87 37.97 -6.61
CA MET A 126 9.33 38.07 -6.71
C MET A 126 9.75 38.70 -8.04
N LEU A 127 9.13 38.30 -9.16
CA LEU A 127 9.40 38.87 -10.47
C LEU A 127 9.04 40.36 -10.54
N ALA A 128 7.97 40.79 -9.88
CA ALA A 128 7.60 42.19 -9.79
C ALA A 128 8.64 43.02 -9.00
N LEU A 129 9.10 42.50 -7.86
CA LEU A 129 10.14 43.15 -7.05
C LEU A 129 11.49 43.24 -7.78
N GLU A 130 11.84 42.21 -8.56
CA GLU A 130 13.06 42.22 -9.37
C GLU A 130 12.99 43.30 -10.46
N LYS A 131 11.84 43.43 -11.15
CA LYS A 131 11.62 44.49 -12.14
C LYS A 131 11.70 45.89 -11.52
N GLU A 132 11.12 46.08 -10.34
CA GLU A 132 11.16 47.37 -9.64
C GLU A 132 12.60 47.74 -9.21
N LYS A 133 13.35 46.76 -8.68
CA LYS A 133 14.77 46.94 -8.34
C LYS A 133 15.62 47.28 -9.56
N ASN A 134 15.42 46.58 -10.67
CA ASN A 134 16.15 46.87 -11.91
C ASN A 134 15.81 48.26 -12.44
N ALA A 135 14.55 48.69 -12.40
CA ALA A 135 14.17 50.04 -12.79
C ALA A 135 14.79 51.13 -11.89
N LEU A 136 14.91 50.86 -10.59
CA LEU A 136 15.55 51.77 -9.64
C LEU A 136 17.08 51.84 -9.88
N LEU A 137 17.71 50.69 -10.13
CA LEU A 137 19.13 50.62 -10.51
C LEU A 137 19.40 51.35 -11.84
N GLU A 138 18.54 51.20 -12.83
CA GLU A 138 18.64 51.94 -14.10
C GLU A 138 18.51 53.46 -13.91
N LYS A 139 17.65 53.92 -13.01
CA LYS A 139 17.54 55.35 -12.68
C LYS A 139 18.80 55.89 -12.02
N LEU A 140 19.34 55.16 -11.03
CA LEU A 140 20.59 55.54 -10.35
C LEU A 140 21.79 55.54 -11.30
N LEU A 141 21.82 54.67 -12.31
CA LEU A 141 22.85 54.64 -13.34
C LEU A 141 22.71 55.78 -14.36
N LYS A 142 21.50 56.30 -14.58
CA LYS A 142 21.24 57.47 -15.48
C LYS A 142 21.47 58.82 -14.81
N GLU A 143 21.43 58.87 -13.48
CA GLU A 143 21.71 60.09 -12.69
C GLU A 143 23.21 60.31 -12.42
N LYS A 144 24.08 59.50 -13.02
CA LYS A 144 25.55 59.58 -12.92
C LYS A 144 26.17 60.04 -14.24
#